data_AF-A0A432EIA3-F1
#
_entry.id   AF-A0A432EIA3-F1
#
_cell.length_a   1.000
_cell.length_b   1.000
_cell.length_c   1.000
_cell.angle_alpha   90.00
_cell.angle_beta   90.00
_cell.angle_gamma   90.00
#
_symmetry.space_group_name_H-M   'P 1'
#
loop_
_entity.id
_entity.type
_entity.pdbx_description
1 polymer ?
#
loop_
_entity_poly.entity_id
_entity_poly.type
_entity_poly.pdbx_seq_one_letter_code
_entity_poly.pdbx_strand_id
1 'polypeptide(L)' 'MCPLNRGIKSFYVPRSHPEGISVNVRCLDNSTIRSVHIEPFDGAHWEESIQKLKASHES' A
#
# COMPACT_ATOMS: atom_id res chain seq x y z
N MET A 1 -0.75 14.02 -10.35
CA MET A 1 -1.73 13.62 -11.39
C MET A 1 -1.24 12.33 -12.04
N CYS A 2 -2.05 11.26 -12.08
CA CYS A 2 -1.61 9.95 -12.59
C CYS A 2 -1.23 10.08 -14.08
N PRO A 3 -0.01 9.69 -14.51
CA PRO A 3 0.32 9.71 -15.92
C PRO A 3 -0.58 8.71 -16.65
N LEU A 4 -1.29 9.22 -17.65
CA LEU A 4 -2.27 8.54 -18.48
C LEU A 4 -1.63 7.40 -19.28
N ASN A 5 -1.45 6.22 -18.68
CA ASN A 5 -1.26 5.00 -19.46
C ASN A 5 -1.74 3.74 -18.71
N ARG A 6 -2.87 3.21 -19.19
CA ARG A 6 -3.27 1.79 -19.25
C ARG A 6 -3.23 0.97 -17.96
N GLY A 7 -4.39 0.85 -17.31
CA GLY A 7 -4.71 -0.31 -16.47
C GLY A 7 -4.16 -0.31 -15.04
N ILE A 8 -3.45 0.73 -14.61
CA ILE A 8 -2.98 0.86 -13.23
C ILE A 8 -4.10 1.44 -12.36
N LYS A 9 -4.48 0.71 -11.30
CA LYS A 9 -5.40 1.19 -10.28
C LYS A 9 -4.67 2.18 -9.36
N SER A 10 -5.15 3.43 -9.32
CA SER A 10 -4.59 4.46 -8.44
C SER A 10 -4.80 4.14 -6.97
N PHE A 11 -5.96 3.59 -6.61
CA PHE A 11 -6.28 3.14 -5.26
C PHE A 11 -7.32 2.01 -5.26
N TYR A 12 -7.39 1.25 -4.16
CA TYR A 12 -8.46 0.28 -3.89
C TYR A 12 -8.61 0.01 -2.38
N VAL A 13 -9.79 -0.44 -1.95
CA VAL A 13 -10.02 -0.94 -0.58
C VAL A 13 -9.66 -2.43 -0.55
N PRO A 14 -8.63 -2.85 0.21
CA PRO A 14 -8.25 -4.25 0.29
C PRO A 14 -9.28 -5.05 1.08
N ARG A 15 -9.57 -6.29 0.65
CA ARG A 15 -10.50 -7.19 1.37
C ARG A 15 -10.03 -7.54 2.79
N SER A 16 -8.72 -7.55 3.04
CA SER A 16 -8.16 -7.83 4.36
C SER A 16 -8.28 -6.67 5.36
N HIS A 17 -8.43 -5.44 4.86
CA HIS A 17 -8.59 -4.24 5.66
C HIS A 17 -9.67 -3.36 5.03
N PRO A 18 -10.96 -3.68 5.27
CA PRO A 18 -12.09 -2.98 4.65
C PRO A 18 -12.18 -1.50 5.06
N GLU A 19 -11.56 -1.13 6.17
CA GLU A 19 -11.42 0.26 6.65
C GLU A 19 -10.22 1.01 6.03
N GLY A 20 -9.31 0.31 5.36
CA GLY A 20 -8.10 0.87 4.78
C GLY A 20 -8.22 1.18 3.28
N ILE A 21 -7.33 2.03 2.77
CA ILE A 21 -7.19 2.30 1.34
C ILE A 21 -5.73 2.02 0.94
N SER A 22 -5.55 1.17 -0.06
CA SER A 22 -4.26 0.93 -0.70
C SER A 22 -4.09 1.92 -1.86
N VAL A 23 -3.00 2.67 -1.87
CA VAL A 23 -2.70 3.71 -2.89
C VAL A 23 -1.39 3.38 -3.59
N ASN A 24 -1.35 3.52 -4.91
CA ASN A 24 -0.12 3.37 -5.67
C ASN A 24 0.76 4.61 -5.50
N VAL A 25 1.93 4.48 -4.86
CA VAL A 25 2.84 5.62 -4.61
C VAL A 25 3.31 6.31 -5.90
N ARG A 26 3.40 5.59 -7.03
CA ARG A 26 3.81 6.16 -8.33
C ARG A 26 2.74 7.06 -8.95
N CYS A 27 1.50 6.99 -8.42
CA CYS A 27 0.39 7.83 -8.81
C CYS A 27 0.31 9.13 -7.98
N LEU A 28 1.08 9.23 -6.90
CA LEU A 28 1.14 10.41 -6.05
C LEU A 28 2.12 11.43 -6.62
N ASP A 29 1.81 12.71 -6.40
CA ASP A 29 2.73 13.79 -6.75
C ASP A 29 3.85 13.87 -5.70
N ASN A 30 5.09 14.02 -6.15
CA ASN A 30 6.24 14.04 -5.25
C ASN A 30 6.23 15.26 -4.31
N SER A 31 5.47 16.30 -4.61
CA SER A 31 5.26 17.45 -3.72
C SER A 31 4.26 17.17 -2.58
N THR A 32 3.45 16.12 -2.70
CA THR A 32 2.45 15.74 -1.68
C THR A 32 3.01 14.76 -0.64
N ILE A 33 4.13 14.10 -0.94
CA ILE A 33 4.73 13.09 -0.07
C ILE A 33 5.94 13.68 0.67
N ARG A 34 5.94 13.57 2.00
CA ARG A 34 7.06 14.00 2.85
C ARG A 34 8.15 12.94 2.97
N SER A 35 7.76 11.68 3.09
CA SER A 35 8.66 10.52 3.14
C SER A 35 7.92 9.25 2.73
N VAL A 36 8.67 8.26 2.21
CA VAL A 36 8.17 6.92 1.86
C VAL A 36 9.00 5.91 2.62
N HIS A 37 8.33 5.03 3.37
CA HIS A 37 8.95 3.89 4.03
C HIS A 37 8.59 2.63 3.24
N ILE A 38 9.60 1.84 2.87
CA ILE A 38 9.43 0.64 2.04
C ILE A 38 9.87 -0.56 2.87
N GLU A 39 8.89 -1.37 3.25
CA GLU A 39 9.13 -2.62 3.96
C GLU A 39 8.94 -3.80 2.99
N PRO A 40 9.88 -4.76 2.93
CA PRO A 40 9.71 -5.95 2.12
C PRO A 40 8.57 -6.81 2.67
N PHE A 41 7.67 -7.24 1.79
CA PHE A 41 6.56 -8.11 2.12
C PHE A 41 6.71 -9.47 1.43
N ASP A 42 6.76 -10.54 2.21
CA ASP A 42 6.75 -11.90 1.68
C ASP A 42 5.30 -12.33 1.39
N GLY A 43 4.94 -12.31 0.12
CA GLY A 43 3.62 -12.75 -0.36
C GLY A 43 3.45 -14.27 -0.47
N ALA A 44 4.52 -15.06 -0.35
CA ALA A 44 4.44 -16.52 -0.34
C ALA A 44 3.93 -17.02 1.02
N HIS A 45 4.36 -16.39 2.12
CA HIS A 45 3.90 -16.65 3.49
C HIS A 45 2.87 -15.61 3.95
N TRP A 46 1.78 -15.48 3.19
CA TRP A 46 0.76 -14.44 3.37
C TRP A 46 0.25 -14.30 4.82
N GLU A 47 -0.10 -15.40 5.48
CA GLU A 47 -0.71 -15.38 6.82
C GLU A 47 0.23 -14.80 7.88
N GLU A 48 1.48 -15.25 7.90
CA GLU A 48 2.50 -14.76 8.82
C GLU A 48 2.86 -13.29 8.55
N SER A 49 2.97 -12.91 7.28
CA SER A 49 3.30 -11.54 6.88
C SER A 49 2.19 -10.55 7.26
N ILE A 50 0.92 -10.94 7.17
CA ILE A 50 -0.21 -10.10 7.61
C ILE A 50 -0.21 -9.93 9.14
N GLN A 51 0.10 -10.98 9.91
CA GLN A 51 0.21 -10.86 11.38
C GLN A 51 1.32 -9.88 11.78
N LYS A 52 2.50 -9.99 11.13
CA LYS A 52 3.62 -9.04 11.35
C LYS A 52 3.25 -7.60 10.99
N LEU A 53 2.52 -7.40 9.89
CA LEU A 53 2.05 -6.06 9.48
C LEU A 53 1.05 -5.48 10.49
N LYS A 54 0.08 -6.27 10.96
CA LYS A 54 -0.89 -5.82 11.96
C LYS A 54 -0.20 -5.42 13.27
N ALA A 55 0.72 -6.25 13.76
CA ALA A 55 1.48 -5.97 14.97
C ALA A 55 2.33 -4.70 14.87
N SER A 56 2.83 -4.35 13.68
CA SER A 56 3.66 -3.14 13.47
C SER A 56 2.82 -1.85 13.37
N HIS A 57 1.52 -1.94 13.08
CA HIS A 57 0.63 -0.78 12.96
C HIS A 57 -0.04 -0.40 14.29
N GLU A 58 0.01 -1.26 15.31
CA GLU A 58 -0.65 -1.10 16.60
C GLU A 58 0.32 -0.60 17.70
N SER A 59 1.10 0.45 17.41
CA SER A 59 1.92 1.16 18.41
C SER A 59 1.86 2.67 18.25
#